data_AF-A0A0G2BFQ8-F1
#
_entry.id   AF-A0A0G2BFQ8-F1
#
_cell.length_a   1.000
_cell.length_b   1.000
_cell.length_c   1.000
_cell.angle_alpha   90.00
_cell.angle_beta   90.00
_cell.angle_gamma   90.00
#
_symmetry.space_group_name_H-M   'P 1'
#
loop_
_entity.id
_entity.type
_entity.pdbx_description
1 polymer ?
#
loop_
_entity_poly.entity_id
_entity_poly.type
_entity_poly.pdbx_seq_one_letter_code
_entity_poly.pdbx_strand_id
1 'polypeptide(L)'
;PPALQSCAAGTPLGYCSGTALSPWEIVKVEKRDLGMRYRHSILKEPDGEKWIVLSATFELETGDPRVLEAQLEKNLEGRKTTQPQNVGSAGCIFKNYEVTSKDEMKILDEKLDIPDAMKKSGRLSAGWIIEELDLKGKKIGGASVSEVHGNFLVNDGTATADHVIQLIALIKTRARNELGIQLEEEVHYVA
;
A
#
# COMPACT_ATOMS: atom_id res chain seq x y z
N PRO A 1 14.39 -13.69 -31.69
CA PRO A 1 13.90 -13.58 -30.30
C PRO A 1 12.92 -14.71 -30.00
N PRO A 2 13.05 -15.43 -28.86
CA PRO A 2 12.03 -16.41 -28.49
C PRO A 2 10.72 -15.66 -28.31
N ALA A 3 9.65 -16.18 -28.93
CA ALA A 3 8.34 -15.57 -28.89
C ALA A 3 7.91 -15.33 -27.44
N LEU A 4 7.40 -14.13 -27.14
CA LEU A 4 6.66 -13.86 -25.91
C LEU A 4 5.52 -14.87 -25.85
N GLN A 5 5.68 -15.89 -25.00
CA GLN A 5 4.66 -16.91 -24.80
C GLN A 5 3.48 -16.19 -24.15
N SER A 6 2.37 -16.08 -24.88
CA SER A 6 1.15 -15.47 -24.35
C SER A 6 0.70 -16.23 -23.11
N CYS A 7 0.07 -15.52 -22.18
CA CYS A 7 -0.55 -16.16 -21.03
C CYS A 7 -1.54 -17.26 -21.48
N ALA A 8 -1.76 -18.27 -20.63
CA ALA A 8 -2.73 -19.32 -20.95
C ALA A 8 -4.11 -18.68 -21.21
N ALA A 9 -4.79 -19.15 -22.26
CA ALA A 9 -6.09 -18.62 -22.66
C ALA A 9 -7.08 -18.66 -21.47
N GLY A 10 -7.69 -17.51 -21.16
CA GLY A 10 -8.64 -17.36 -20.06
C GLY A 10 -8.06 -16.84 -18.74
N THR A 11 -6.82 -16.36 -18.71
CA THR A 11 -6.26 -15.70 -17.52
C THR A 11 -6.91 -14.32 -17.34
N PRO A 12 -7.44 -13.97 -16.15
CA PRO A 12 -7.95 -12.61 -15.92
C PRO A 12 -6.82 -11.60 -16.05
N LEU A 13 -7.10 -10.45 -16.68
CA LEU A 13 -6.15 -9.35 -16.89
C LEU A 13 -5.28 -9.04 -15.67
N GLY A 14 -4.06 -8.57 -15.93
CA GLY A 14 -3.07 -8.25 -14.91
C GLY A 14 -1.91 -9.27 -14.88
N TYR A 15 -1.33 -9.51 -13.71
CA TYR A 15 -0.22 -10.45 -13.57
C TYR A 15 -0.63 -11.84 -14.04
N CYS A 16 0.17 -12.45 -14.92
CA CYS A 16 -0.03 -13.82 -15.39
C CYS A 16 0.95 -14.79 -14.74
N SER A 17 2.25 -14.55 -14.94
CA SER A 17 3.31 -15.44 -14.55
C SER A 17 4.63 -14.69 -14.47
N GLY A 18 5.66 -15.34 -13.96
CA GLY A 18 7.00 -14.80 -13.86
C GLY A 18 7.99 -15.91 -13.59
N THR A 19 9.26 -15.54 -13.47
CA THR A 19 10.30 -16.45 -13.01
C THR A 19 10.88 -15.94 -11.70
N ALA A 20 11.19 -16.87 -10.81
CA ALA A 20 11.84 -16.57 -9.54
C ALA A 20 12.90 -17.63 -9.24
N LEU A 21 13.88 -17.30 -8.40
CA LEU A 21 14.85 -18.24 -7.86
C LEU A 21 14.38 -18.74 -6.50
N SER A 22 14.35 -20.06 -6.26
CA SER A 22 13.86 -20.64 -5.00
C SER A 22 14.30 -22.09 -4.73
N PRO A 23 14.95 -22.37 -3.59
CA PRO A 23 16.35 -21.98 -3.41
C PRO A 23 17.25 -22.61 -4.50
N TRP A 24 17.90 -21.73 -5.26
CA TRP A 24 18.90 -22.01 -6.32
C TRP A 24 18.39 -22.58 -7.65
N GLU A 25 17.09 -22.86 -7.77
CA GLU A 25 16.49 -23.21 -9.05
C GLU A 25 15.61 -22.09 -9.59
N ILE A 26 15.69 -21.85 -10.90
CA ILE A 26 14.78 -20.94 -11.59
C ILE A 26 13.45 -21.67 -11.76
N VAL A 27 12.43 -21.19 -11.06
CA VAL A 27 11.07 -21.71 -11.12
C VAL A 27 10.14 -20.73 -11.81
N LYS A 28 9.18 -21.26 -12.57
CA LYS A 28 8.07 -20.48 -13.11
C LYS A 28 7.00 -20.34 -12.03
N VAL A 29 6.52 -19.13 -11.79
CA VAL A 29 5.51 -18.84 -10.76
C VAL A 29 4.26 -18.28 -11.44
N GLU A 30 3.15 -19.01 -11.39
CA GLU A 30 1.88 -18.58 -11.97
C GLU A 30 1.08 -17.71 -10.99
N LYS A 31 0.16 -16.89 -11.50
CA LYS A 31 -0.73 -16.04 -10.68
C LYS A 31 -1.44 -16.80 -9.56
N ARG A 32 -1.91 -18.01 -9.85
CA ARG A 32 -2.64 -18.87 -8.91
C ARG A 32 -1.78 -19.32 -7.73
N ASP A 33 -0.46 -19.42 -7.94
CA ASP A 33 0.48 -19.89 -6.92
C ASP A 33 0.88 -18.75 -5.98
N LEU A 34 0.75 -17.50 -6.42
CA LEU A 34 1.17 -16.33 -5.63
C LEU A 34 0.30 -16.01 -4.41
N GLY A 35 -0.87 -16.63 -4.28
CA GLY A 35 -1.80 -16.36 -3.17
C GLY A 35 -2.14 -14.86 -3.02
N MET A 36 -2.25 -14.14 -4.14
CA MET A 36 -2.36 -12.69 -4.16
C MET A 36 -3.59 -12.20 -3.39
N ARG A 37 -3.35 -11.33 -2.42
CA ARG A 37 -4.35 -10.65 -1.58
C ARG A 37 -3.93 -9.18 -1.39
N TYR A 38 -4.78 -8.37 -0.76
CA TYR A 38 -4.45 -6.96 -0.52
C TYR A 38 -3.10 -6.84 0.22
N ARG A 39 -2.12 -6.19 -0.43
CA ARG A 39 -0.74 -6.00 0.06
C ARG A 39 0.00 -7.30 0.44
N HIS A 40 -0.45 -8.45 -0.06
CA HIS A 40 0.06 -9.77 0.32
C HIS A 40 0.28 -10.68 -0.90
N SER A 41 1.37 -11.44 -0.87
CA SER A 41 1.64 -12.62 -1.70
C SER A 41 2.58 -13.56 -0.93
N ILE A 42 2.66 -14.82 -1.34
CA ILE A 42 3.57 -15.81 -0.72
C ILE A 42 5.04 -15.35 -0.73
N LEU A 43 5.40 -14.47 -1.66
CA LEU A 43 6.75 -13.93 -1.79
C LEU A 43 7.17 -13.05 -0.60
N LYS A 44 6.20 -12.63 0.23
CA LYS A 44 6.41 -11.77 1.40
C LYS A 44 6.34 -12.54 2.73
N GLU A 45 6.08 -13.85 2.71
CA GLU A 45 5.90 -14.63 3.94
C GLU A 45 7.25 -14.80 4.67
N PRO A 46 7.39 -14.30 5.92
CA PRO A 46 8.68 -14.31 6.63
C PRO A 46 9.24 -15.71 6.85
N ASP A 47 8.36 -16.65 7.18
CA ASP A 47 8.66 -18.06 7.43
C ASP A 47 8.50 -18.93 6.16
N GLY A 48 8.20 -18.29 5.03
CA GLY A 48 8.04 -18.94 3.73
C GLY A 48 9.37 -19.17 3.01
N GLU A 49 9.24 -19.78 1.83
CA GLU A 49 10.36 -19.98 0.91
C GLU A 49 11.02 -18.64 0.52
N LYS A 50 12.33 -18.65 0.25
CA LYS A 50 13.07 -17.44 -0.08
C LYS A 50 13.11 -17.25 -1.58
N TRP A 51 12.42 -16.21 -2.04
CA TRP A 51 12.25 -15.89 -3.45
C TRP A 51 13.16 -14.75 -3.88
N ILE A 52 13.78 -14.88 -5.06
CA ILE A 52 14.32 -13.75 -5.81
C ILE A 52 13.53 -13.63 -7.11
N VAL A 53 12.72 -12.59 -7.25
CA VAL A 53 11.94 -12.36 -8.47
C VAL A 53 12.88 -11.94 -9.60
N LEU A 54 12.88 -12.69 -10.70
CA LEU A 54 13.72 -12.42 -11.87
C LEU A 54 12.93 -11.75 -13.00
N SER A 55 11.64 -12.05 -13.13
CA SER A 55 10.77 -11.43 -14.13
C SER A 55 9.29 -11.49 -13.72
N ALA A 56 8.49 -10.60 -14.29
CA ALA A 56 7.03 -10.61 -14.20
C ALA A 56 6.42 -10.32 -15.57
N THR A 57 5.40 -11.08 -15.94
CA THR A 57 4.65 -10.95 -17.19
C THR A 57 3.21 -10.57 -16.89
N PHE A 58 2.75 -9.51 -17.55
CA PHE A 58 1.41 -8.98 -17.41
C PHE A 58 0.66 -9.11 -18.73
N GLU A 59 -0.60 -9.52 -18.66
CA GLU A 59 -1.54 -9.47 -19.78
C GLU A 59 -2.38 -8.21 -19.67
N LEU A 60 -2.44 -7.48 -20.79
CA LEU A 60 -3.07 -6.17 -20.91
C LEU A 60 -4.05 -6.19 -22.08
N GLU A 61 -5.08 -5.38 -21.99
CA GLU A 61 -5.99 -5.12 -23.11
C GLU A 61 -5.47 -3.99 -23.98
N THR A 62 -5.75 -4.09 -25.28
CA THR A 62 -5.56 -2.96 -26.19
C THR A 62 -6.70 -1.97 -26.01
N GLY A 63 -6.39 -0.67 -25.93
CA GLY A 63 -7.37 0.40 -25.82
C GLY A 63 -7.04 1.57 -26.75
N ASP A 64 -7.94 2.56 -26.81
CA ASP A 64 -7.71 3.79 -27.59
C ASP A 64 -6.52 4.57 -27.00
N PRO A 65 -5.44 4.81 -27.79
CA PRO A 65 -4.26 5.51 -27.31
C PRO A 65 -4.56 6.88 -26.69
N ARG A 66 -5.50 7.65 -27.23
CA ARG A 66 -5.83 9.00 -26.75
C ARG A 66 -6.51 8.95 -25.39
N VAL A 67 -7.40 7.99 -25.19
CA VAL A 67 -8.09 7.79 -23.91
C VAL A 67 -7.10 7.33 -22.83
N LEU A 68 -6.21 6.41 -23.19
CA LEU A 68 -5.19 5.89 -22.28
C LEU A 68 -4.17 6.96 -21.87
N GLU A 69 -3.73 7.79 -22.81
CA GLU A 69 -2.82 8.91 -22.55
C GLU A 69 -3.47 9.96 -21.62
N ALA A 70 -4.71 10.35 -21.89
CA ALA A 70 -5.45 11.25 -21.01
C ALA A 70 -5.64 10.68 -19.59
N GLN A 71 -5.91 9.37 -19.47
CA GLN A 71 -6.02 8.72 -18.16
C GLN A 71 -4.67 8.64 -17.43
N LEU A 72 -3.58 8.42 -18.16
CA LEU A 72 -2.23 8.44 -17.60
C LEU A 72 -1.90 9.83 -17.06
N GLU A 73 -2.10 10.88 -17.85
CA GLU A 73 -1.87 12.26 -17.42
C GLU A 73 -2.69 12.61 -16.19
N LYS A 74 -3.99 12.29 -16.18
CA LYS A 74 -4.87 12.49 -15.02
C LYS A 74 -4.35 11.77 -13.78
N ASN A 75 -3.88 10.53 -13.92
CA ASN A 75 -3.33 9.74 -12.80
C ASN A 75 -2.02 10.34 -12.28
N LEU A 76 -1.14 10.80 -13.18
CA LEU A 76 0.12 11.45 -12.81
C LEU A 76 -0.14 12.77 -12.08
N GLU A 77 -1.08 13.59 -12.58
CA GLU A 77 -1.46 14.85 -11.95
C GLU A 77 -2.12 14.63 -10.59
N GLY A 78 -2.99 13.63 -10.49
CA GLY A 78 -3.57 13.18 -9.22
C GLY A 78 -2.49 12.80 -8.20
N ARG A 79 -1.43 12.07 -8.60
CA ARG A 79 -0.32 11.74 -7.70
C ARG A 79 0.50 12.95 -7.31
N LYS A 80 0.82 13.85 -8.25
CA LYS A 80 1.57 15.08 -7.96
C LYS A 80 0.87 15.95 -6.92
N THR A 81 -0.45 16.02 -6.99
CA THR A 81 -1.27 16.86 -6.11
C THR A 81 -1.58 16.22 -4.76
N THR A 82 -1.75 14.90 -4.72
CA THR A 82 -2.18 14.18 -3.49
C THR A 82 -1.05 13.52 -2.72
N GLN A 83 0.17 13.45 -3.27
CA GLN A 83 1.30 12.78 -2.62
C GLN A 83 2.48 13.75 -2.50
N PRO A 84 3.21 13.73 -1.37
CA PRO A 84 4.33 14.63 -1.20
C PRO A 84 5.44 14.30 -2.20
N GLN A 85 5.91 15.33 -2.91
CA GLN A 85 6.91 15.21 -3.98
C GLN A 85 8.30 15.59 -3.47
N ASN A 86 9.34 14.94 -4.00
CA ASN A 86 10.75 15.26 -3.74
C ASN A 86 11.14 15.28 -2.24
N VAL A 87 10.47 14.48 -1.41
CA VAL A 87 10.80 14.30 0.01
C VAL A 87 11.24 12.87 0.28
N GLY A 88 12.10 12.69 1.29
CA GLY A 88 12.45 11.35 1.75
C GLY A 88 11.24 10.69 2.42
N SER A 89 10.63 9.70 1.77
CA SER A 89 9.54 8.89 2.33
C SER A 89 9.58 7.46 1.80
N ALA A 90 8.98 6.52 2.52
CA ALA A 90 8.85 5.12 2.10
C ALA A 90 7.48 4.82 1.47
N GLY A 91 6.76 5.84 1.00
CA GLY A 91 5.38 5.72 0.55
C GLY A 91 4.38 5.64 1.72
N CYS A 92 3.29 4.90 1.50
CA CYS A 92 2.31 4.62 2.55
C CYS A 92 2.95 3.80 3.67
N ILE A 93 2.89 4.32 4.90
CA ILE A 93 3.42 3.63 6.08
C ILE A 93 2.50 2.51 6.54
N PHE A 94 1.18 2.71 6.45
CA PHE A 94 0.19 1.75 6.89
C PHE A 94 -0.64 1.22 5.71
N LYS A 95 -1.08 -0.03 5.84
CA LYS A 95 -2.15 -0.59 5.01
C LYS A 95 -3.47 0.09 5.37
N ASN A 96 -4.40 0.14 4.43
CA ASN A 96 -5.76 0.57 4.74
C ASN A 96 -6.43 -0.40 5.71
N TYR A 97 -7.26 0.13 6.60
CA TYR A 97 -7.91 -0.63 7.65
C TYR A 97 -9.16 -1.34 7.10
N GLU A 98 -9.24 -2.65 7.27
CA GLU A 98 -10.42 -3.44 6.89
C GLU A 98 -11.36 -3.58 8.07
N VAL A 99 -12.59 -3.09 7.92
CA VAL A 99 -13.61 -3.18 8.96
C VAL A 99 -14.24 -4.57 8.91
N THR A 100 -14.24 -5.26 10.04
CA THR A 100 -14.53 -6.70 10.10
C THR A 100 -16.02 -7.01 10.36
N SER A 101 -16.77 -6.03 10.87
CA SER A 101 -18.18 -6.22 11.23
C SER A 101 -19.01 -4.94 11.03
N LYS A 102 -20.34 -5.11 10.94
CA LYS A 102 -21.28 -3.99 10.86
C LYS A 102 -21.31 -3.16 12.15
N ASP A 103 -21.16 -3.81 13.30
CA ASP A 103 -21.16 -3.14 14.59
C ASP A 103 -19.92 -2.27 14.76
N GLU A 104 -18.75 -2.78 14.34
CA GLU A 104 -17.52 -1.99 14.28
C GLU A 104 -17.65 -0.79 13.34
N MET A 105 -18.21 -0.98 12.14
CA MET A 105 -18.47 0.12 11.20
C MET A 105 -19.33 1.21 11.85
N LYS A 106 -20.40 0.83 12.55
CA LYS A 106 -21.28 1.77 13.22
C LYS A 106 -20.56 2.57 14.31
N ILE A 107 -19.77 1.90 15.15
CA ILE A 107 -19.00 2.55 16.22
C ILE A 107 -17.98 3.53 15.64
N LEU A 108 -17.30 3.16 14.56
CA LEU A 108 -16.32 4.02 13.90
C LEU A 108 -17.01 5.20 13.19
N ASP A 109 -18.18 4.98 12.59
CA ASP A 109 -18.96 6.02 11.93
C ASP A 109 -19.45 7.09 12.90
N GLU A 110 -19.91 6.67 14.09
CA GLU A 110 -20.30 7.60 15.17
C GLU A 110 -19.13 8.47 15.65
N LYS A 111 -17.88 8.00 15.53
CA LYS A 111 -16.68 8.72 15.96
C LYS A 111 -16.06 9.59 14.87
N LEU A 112 -16.11 9.14 13.62
CA LEU A 112 -15.33 9.70 12.51
C LEU A 112 -16.18 10.32 11.40
N ASP A 113 -17.51 10.18 11.45
CA ASP A 113 -18.42 10.58 10.36
C ASP A 113 -17.90 10.09 8.99
N ILE A 114 -17.84 8.75 8.84
CA ILE A 114 -17.14 8.12 7.73
C ILE A 114 -17.82 8.51 6.41
N PRO A 115 -17.07 8.78 5.32
CA PRO A 115 -17.68 8.98 4.00
C PRO A 115 -18.37 7.73 3.46
N ASP A 116 -19.55 7.88 2.84
CA ASP A 116 -20.35 6.76 2.30
C ASP A 116 -19.58 5.84 1.35
N ALA A 117 -18.66 6.40 0.56
CA ALA A 117 -17.81 5.64 -0.35
C ALA A 117 -16.93 4.61 0.41
N MET A 118 -16.41 4.98 1.58
CA MET A 118 -15.60 4.09 2.42
C MET A 118 -16.47 3.06 3.13
N LYS A 119 -17.65 3.46 3.64
CA LYS A 119 -18.64 2.55 4.24
C LYS A 119 -18.99 1.41 3.29
N LYS A 120 -19.30 1.76 2.03
CA LYS A 120 -19.67 0.79 0.99
C LYS A 120 -18.54 -0.21 0.70
N SER A 121 -17.29 0.22 0.79
CA SER A 121 -16.13 -0.63 0.52
C SER A 121 -15.74 -1.54 1.69
N GLY A 122 -16.17 -1.21 2.92
CA GLY A 122 -15.71 -1.87 4.14
C GLY A 122 -14.23 -1.64 4.48
N ARG A 123 -13.56 -0.71 3.78
CA ARG A 123 -12.13 -0.43 3.93
C ARG A 123 -11.91 1.08 4.10
N LEU A 124 -11.27 1.45 5.20
CA LEU A 124 -10.98 2.85 5.54
C LEU A 124 -9.54 3.19 5.11
N SER A 125 -9.35 4.34 4.47
CA SER A 125 -8.02 4.82 4.11
C SER A 125 -7.21 5.13 5.36
N ALA A 126 -6.02 4.54 5.52
CA ALA A 126 -5.17 4.85 6.68
C ALA A 126 -4.76 6.33 6.70
N GLY A 127 -4.52 6.93 5.53
CA GLY A 127 -4.22 8.35 5.45
C GLY A 127 -5.37 9.23 5.95
N TRP A 128 -6.61 8.88 5.59
CA TRP A 128 -7.79 9.59 6.09
C TRP A 128 -7.96 9.42 7.60
N ILE A 129 -7.80 8.21 8.13
CA ILE A 129 -7.85 7.97 9.59
C ILE A 129 -6.83 8.85 10.32
N ILE A 130 -5.59 8.93 9.82
CA ILE A 130 -4.52 9.73 10.44
C ILE A 130 -4.86 11.23 10.38
N GLU A 131 -5.54 11.67 9.32
CA GLU A 131 -6.04 13.03 9.18
C GLU A 131 -7.15 13.34 10.19
N GLU A 132 -8.13 12.45 10.36
CA GLU A 132 -9.20 12.61 11.36
C GLU A 132 -8.67 12.58 12.81
N LEU A 133 -7.52 11.95 13.04
CA LEU A 133 -6.84 11.97 14.34
C LEU A 133 -6.02 13.24 14.60
N ASP A 134 -6.05 14.20 13.66
CA ASP A 134 -5.31 15.46 13.68
C ASP A 134 -3.80 15.26 13.83
N LEU A 135 -3.25 14.30 13.07
CA LEU A 135 -1.84 13.93 13.14
C LEU A 135 -1.01 14.44 11.96
N LYS A 136 -1.59 15.12 10.96
CA LYS A 136 -0.82 15.81 9.93
C LYS A 136 0.13 16.82 10.57
N GLY A 137 1.35 16.91 10.03
CA GLY A 137 2.40 17.77 10.59
C GLY A 137 3.04 17.29 11.88
N LYS A 138 2.48 16.27 12.56
CA LYS A 138 3.05 15.76 13.81
C LYS A 138 4.49 15.30 13.59
N LYS A 139 5.41 15.80 14.41
CA LYS A 139 6.85 15.65 14.25
C LYS A 139 7.50 15.01 15.47
N ILE A 140 8.44 14.09 15.22
CA ILE A 140 9.38 13.54 16.21
C ILE A 140 10.78 13.57 15.58
N GLY A 141 11.72 14.28 16.21
CA GLY A 141 13.05 14.49 15.65
C GLY A 141 12.96 15.07 14.24
N GLY A 142 13.65 14.45 13.27
CA GLY A 142 13.61 14.84 11.85
C GLY A 142 12.48 14.20 11.01
N ALA A 143 11.62 13.38 11.61
CA ALA A 143 10.51 12.73 10.92
C ALA A 143 9.17 13.43 11.24
N SER A 144 8.31 13.61 10.24
CA SER A 144 6.95 14.12 10.46
C SER A 144 5.91 13.45 9.57
N VAL A 145 4.64 13.51 9.97
CA VAL A 145 3.52 13.16 9.10
C VAL A 145 3.39 14.23 8.03
N SER A 146 3.25 13.83 6.77
CA SER A 146 3.10 14.74 5.64
C SER A 146 1.82 15.57 5.76
N GLU A 147 1.94 16.89 5.59
CA GLU A 147 0.81 17.82 5.46
C GLU A 147 -0.05 17.51 4.23
N VAL A 148 0.54 16.91 3.19
CA VAL A 148 -0.14 16.59 1.94
C VAL A 148 -1.01 15.34 2.11
N HIS A 149 -0.47 14.29 2.75
CA HIS A 149 -1.15 13.01 2.86
C HIS A 149 -0.81 12.30 4.18
N GLY A 150 -1.83 11.99 5.00
CA GLY A 150 -1.63 11.44 6.35
C GLY A 150 -0.92 10.09 6.43
N ASN A 151 -0.82 9.31 5.34
CA ASN A 151 -0.17 8.00 5.36
C ASN A 151 1.33 8.05 5.00
N PHE A 152 1.87 9.24 4.76
CA PHE A 152 3.27 9.44 4.39
C PHE A 152 4.02 10.04 5.57
N LEU A 153 5.12 9.40 5.96
CA LEU A 153 6.10 10.01 6.85
C LEU A 153 7.24 10.59 6.02
N VAL A 154 7.57 11.84 6.30
CA VAL A 154 8.57 12.61 5.56
C VAL A 154 9.80 12.86 6.43
N ASN A 155 10.96 12.75 5.79
CA ASN A 155 12.26 13.05 6.35
C ASN A 155 12.67 14.47 5.94
N ASP A 156 12.97 15.33 6.92
CA ASP A 156 13.45 16.69 6.70
C ASP A 156 14.96 16.80 6.38
N GLY A 157 15.63 15.66 6.21
CA GLY A 157 17.08 15.53 6.02
C GLY A 157 17.80 15.08 7.29
N THR A 158 17.14 15.09 8.45
CA THR A 158 17.74 14.73 9.75
C THR A 158 17.03 13.57 10.45
N ALA A 159 16.03 12.95 9.83
CA ALA A 159 15.33 11.81 10.42
C ALA A 159 16.25 10.60 10.61
N THR A 160 16.17 9.97 11.76
CA THR A 160 16.75 8.66 12.03
C THR A 160 15.67 7.59 11.92
N ALA A 161 16.05 6.31 11.80
CA ALA A 161 15.10 5.21 11.87
C ALA A 161 14.29 5.23 13.18
N ASP A 162 14.93 5.60 14.30
CA ASP A 162 14.29 5.73 15.60
C ASP A 162 13.22 6.83 15.62
N HIS A 163 13.48 7.99 15.01
CA HIS A 163 12.46 9.05 14.84
C HIS A 163 11.22 8.53 14.10
N VAL A 164 11.42 7.75 13.02
CA VAL A 164 10.33 7.16 12.25
C VAL A 164 9.57 6.11 13.06
N ILE A 165 10.27 5.21 13.76
CA ILE A 165 9.65 4.17 14.60
C ILE A 165 8.82 4.79 15.73
N GLN A 166 9.34 5.82 16.40
CA GLN A 166 8.60 6.53 17.45
C GLN A 166 7.33 7.19 16.90
N LEU A 167 7.41 7.76 15.69
CA LEU A 167 6.26 8.41 15.06
C LEU A 167 5.20 7.38 14.63
N ILE A 168 5.62 6.22 14.11
CA ILE A 168 4.73 5.08 13.84
C ILE A 168 4.05 4.62 15.12
N ALA A 169 4.79 4.46 16.21
CA ALA A 169 4.27 4.05 17.51
C ALA A 169 3.21 5.05 18.03
N LEU A 170 3.49 6.36 17.95
CA LEU A 170 2.54 7.41 18.30
C LEU A 170 1.23 7.27 17.51
N ILE A 171 1.31 7.13 16.19
CA ILE A 171 0.12 7.00 15.32
C ILE A 171 -0.69 5.77 15.70
N LYS A 172 -0.05 4.61 15.88
CA LYS A 172 -0.73 3.36 16.29
C LYS A 172 -1.39 3.51 17.66
N THR A 173 -0.74 4.20 18.60
CA THR A 173 -1.29 4.47 19.94
C THR A 173 -2.51 5.37 19.86
N ARG A 174 -2.49 6.44 19.05
CA ARG A 174 -3.64 7.34 18.85
C ARG A 174 -4.82 6.59 18.24
N ALA A 175 -4.58 5.87 17.15
CA ALA A 175 -5.62 5.05 16.49
C ALA A 175 -6.24 4.02 17.45
N ARG A 176 -5.42 3.35 18.27
CA ARG A 176 -5.92 2.40 19.27
C ARG A 176 -6.74 3.10 20.36
N ASN A 177 -6.23 4.17 20.95
CA ASN A 177 -6.85 4.79 22.11
C ASN A 177 -8.17 5.50 21.77
N GLU A 178 -8.25 6.15 20.61
CA GLU A 178 -9.43 6.93 20.23
C GLU A 178 -10.46 6.09 19.47
N LEU A 179 -9.99 5.21 18.58
CA LEU A 179 -10.86 4.50 17.66
C LEU A 179 -11.02 3.03 18.03
N GLY A 180 -10.12 2.47 18.84
CA GLY A 180 -10.11 1.05 19.17
C GLY A 180 -9.55 0.17 18.06
N ILE A 181 -8.89 0.76 17.06
CA ILE A 181 -8.39 0.04 15.87
C ILE A 181 -6.88 -0.17 15.94
N GLN A 182 -6.40 -1.19 15.23
CA GLN A 182 -4.98 -1.48 15.09
C GLN A 182 -4.54 -1.28 13.64
N LEU A 183 -3.81 -0.20 13.38
CA LEU A 183 -3.19 0.00 12.07
C LEU A 183 -2.02 -0.98 11.88
N GLU A 184 -1.96 -1.57 10.68
CA GLU A 184 -0.89 -2.46 10.24
C GLU A 184 0.09 -1.72 9.33
N GLU A 185 1.38 -1.90 9.59
CA GLU A 185 2.44 -1.31 8.76
C GLU A 185 2.52 -2.02 7.39
N GLU A 186 2.76 -1.24 6.34
CA GLU A 186 3.06 -1.72 4.98
C GLU A 186 4.58 -1.81 4.74
N VAL A 187 5.35 -0.97 5.44
CA VAL A 187 6.80 -0.90 5.33
C VAL A 187 7.50 -2.12 5.94
N HIS A 188 8.73 -2.36 5.50
CA HIS A 188 9.59 -3.41 6.00
C HIS A 188 10.83 -2.80 6.66
N TYR A 189 11.18 -3.31 7.85
CA TYR A 189 12.43 -2.98 8.52
C TYR A 189 13.56 -3.84 7.96
N VAL A 190 14.68 -3.22 7.64
CA VAL A 190 15.92 -3.91 7.25
C VAL A 190 16.91 -3.68 8.38
N ALA A 191 17.43 -4.78 8.92
CA ALA A 191 18.42 -4.80 10.00
C ALA A 191 19.83 -5.07 9.46
#